data_AF-A0A6M6JMM5-F1
#
_entry.id   AF-A0A6M6JMM5-F1
#
_cell.length_a   1.000
_cell.length_b   1.000
_cell.length_c   1.000
_cell.angle_alpha   90.00
_cell.angle_beta   90.00
_cell.angle_gamma   90.00
#
_symmetry.space_group_name_H-M   'P 1'
#
loop_
_entity.id
_entity.type
_entity.pdbx_description
1 polymer ?
#
loop_
_entity_poly.entity_id
_entity_poly.type
_entity_poly.pdbx_seq_one_letter_code
_entity_poly.pdbx_strand_id
1 'polypeptide(L)'
;MSSAPGTQATTTAATRGAAAVPVLIGAVAGLAWATALRGLMVQVAGPESTVEWGGTVGGILLPGLVAGALLGAAEHLRRTGHPHRGWLALAPLAFVVATPGVLVSVITDGGIGGGAIALPLLGIAGGWALGGRGPVAARVVAGALPVAGAVGWAVGAPAIAPALAVTTARGAWVAVLFAALLAVQSLGCAVPHRPAGGPLVPSARAAAVIGAVCGLAWAAGLRSLMVEIAEPGPSHVSWAGTFAGILLPGLVVGVLLGRAPHRRGPGRLRGGRGRSAVGVVAGAAAAGVVIAGGLGGGALAVVLCGLAGGYALAGSGRPAFRVAAGLLPVAVVVAWSVATAVVGLDEPGTGARGAWVAALLASHLAVLALACALPYRRHRAPLA
;
A
#
# COMPACT_ATOMS: atom_id res chain seq x y z
N MET A 1 -9.25 -56.09 2.01
CA MET A 1 -8.97 -54.87 1.20
C MET A 1 -8.66 -53.73 2.17
N SER A 2 -7.38 -53.45 2.37
CA SER A 2 -6.87 -52.43 3.31
C SER A 2 -6.55 -51.17 2.51
N SER A 3 -7.31 -50.09 2.72
CA SER A 3 -7.08 -48.78 2.11
C SER A 3 -5.89 -48.11 2.78
N ALA A 4 -4.81 -47.89 2.02
CA ALA A 4 -3.57 -47.30 2.49
C ALA A 4 -3.78 -45.86 3.05
N PRO A 5 -3.48 -45.59 4.33
CA PRO A 5 -3.68 -44.28 4.98
C PRO A 5 -2.70 -43.15 4.53
N GLY A 6 -1.87 -43.36 3.51
CA GLY A 6 -0.69 -42.53 3.25
C GLY A 6 -0.91 -41.24 2.45
N THR A 7 -2.02 -41.08 1.73
CA THR A 7 -2.15 -40.03 0.70
C THR A 7 -2.79 -38.72 1.22
N GLN A 8 -3.42 -38.73 2.40
CA GLN A 8 -4.16 -37.55 2.89
C GLN A 8 -3.26 -36.52 3.63
N ALA A 9 -2.14 -36.93 4.21
CA ALA A 9 -1.30 -36.03 5.02
C ALA A 9 -0.55 -34.98 4.16
N THR A 10 -0.17 -35.32 2.93
CA THR A 10 0.63 -34.45 2.05
C THR A 10 -0.18 -33.31 1.42
N THR A 11 -1.48 -33.52 1.20
CA THR A 11 -2.38 -32.50 0.60
C THR A 11 -2.68 -31.35 1.56
N THR A 12 -2.70 -31.62 2.87
CA THR A 12 -3.04 -30.64 3.91
C THR A 12 -1.92 -29.63 4.17
N ALA A 13 -0.65 -30.02 3.99
CA ALA A 13 0.48 -29.11 4.19
C ALA A 13 0.64 -28.09 3.03
N ALA A 14 0.45 -28.55 1.79
CA ALA A 14 0.57 -27.69 0.60
C ALA A 14 -0.54 -26.61 0.53
N THR A 15 -1.75 -26.94 0.99
CA THR A 15 -2.89 -26.01 1.05
C THR A 15 -2.72 -24.93 2.10
N ARG A 16 -2.13 -25.25 3.28
CA ARG A 16 -1.83 -24.26 4.33
C ARG A 16 -0.80 -23.21 3.87
N GLY A 17 0.25 -23.64 3.17
CA GLY A 17 1.26 -22.71 2.63
C GLY A 17 0.71 -21.73 1.59
N ALA A 18 -0.29 -22.16 0.80
CA ALA A 18 -0.96 -21.31 -0.19
C ALA A 18 -1.86 -20.24 0.45
N ALA A 19 -2.38 -20.49 1.67
CA ALA A 19 -3.22 -19.55 2.42
C ALA A 19 -2.44 -18.40 3.06
N ALA A 20 -1.22 -18.67 3.53
CA ALA A 20 -0.41 -17.67 4.23
C ALA A 20 -0.02 -16.48 3.33
N VAL A 21 0.25 -16.72 2.04
CA VAL A 21 0.80 -15.68 1.17
C VAL A 21 -0.16 -14.50 0.95
N PRO A 22 -1.44 -14.68 0.56
CA PRO A 22 -2.37 -13.56 0.42
C PRO A 22 -2.61 -12.80 1.73
N VAL A 23 -2.68 -13.51 2.86
CA VAL A 23 -2.86 -12.91 4.19
C VAL A 23 -1.67 -12.03 4.54
N LEU A 24 -0.45 -12.53 4.37
CA LEU A 24 0.77 -11.75 4.63
C LEU A 24 0.90 -10.54 3.71
N ILE A 25 0.60 -10.69 2.41
CA ILE A 25 0.57 -9.56 1.47
C ILE A 25 -0.46 -8.51 1.92
N GLY A 26 -1.65 -8.96 2.32
CA GLY A 26 -2.69 -8.10 2.86
C GLY A 26 -2.25 -7.36 4.11
N ALA A 27 -1.65 -8.07 5.08
CA ALA A 27 -1.14 -7.49 6.33
C ALA A 27 -0.08 -6.41 6.07
N VAL A 28 0.88 -6.68 5.19
CA VAL A 28 1.91 -5.71 4.80
C VAL A 28 1.30 -4.48 4.10
N ALA A 29 0.36 -4.70 3.18
CA ALA A 29 -0.33 -3.60 2.49
C ALA A 29 -1.17 -2.76 3.45
N GLY A 30 -1.86 -3.39 4.41
CA GLY A 30 -2.63 -2.71 5.45
C GLY A 30 -1.75 -1.90 6.40
N LEU A 31 -0.59 -2.44 6.79
CA LEU A 31 0.40 -1.71 7.59
C LEU A 31 0.99 -0.52 6.82
N ALA A 32 1.33 -0.69 5.53
CA ALA A 32 1.79 0.40 4.67
C ALA A 32 0.74 1.51 4.53
N TRP A 33 -0.53 1.13 4.40
CA TRP A 33 -1.64 2.08 4.34
C TRP A 33 -1.80 2.83 5.67
N ALA A 34 -1.77 2.13 6.81
CA ALA A 34 -1.94 2.73 8.13
C ALA A 34 -0.77 3.64 8.54
N THR A 35 0.47 3.28 8.19
CA THR A 35 1.64 4.14 8.41
C THR A 35 1.56 5.41 7.58
N ALA A 36 1.11 5.32 6.32
CA ALA A 36 0.87 6.49 5.46
C ALA A 36 -0.30 7.34 5.96
N LEU A 37 -1.36 6.74 6.50
CA LEU A 37 -2.45 7.46 7.17
C LEU A 37 -1.94 8.23 8.40
N ARG A 38 -1.06 7.62 9.21
CA ARG A 38 -0.43 8.34 10.33
C ARG A 38 0.42 9.51 9.84
N GLY A 39 1.13 9.35 8.72
CA GLY A 39 1.85 10.44 8.06
C GLY A 39 0.93 11.58 7.65
N LEU A 40 -0.21 11.26 7.03
CA LEU A 40 -1.26 12.25 6.74
C LEU A 40 -1.68 13.01 8.01
N MET A 41 -1.90 12.31 9.14
CA MET A 41 -2.27 12.95 10.40
C MET A 41 -1.21 13.92 10.91
N VAL A 42 0.10 13.61 10.76
CA VAL A 42 1.16 14.59 11.08
C VAL A 42 1.03 15.84 10.22
N GLN A 43 0.79 15.67 8.91
CA GLN A 43 0.69 16.81 8.00
C GLN A 43 -0.50 17.72 8.30
N VAL A 44 -1.57 17.16 8.86
CA VAL A 44 -2.79 17.88 9.24
C VAL A 44 -2.65 18.56 10.60
N ALA A 45 -2.22 17.82 11.62
CA ALA A 45 -2.11 18.33 12.99
C ALA A 45 -0.86 19.19 13.21
N GLY A 46 0.17 19.04 12.36
CA GLY A 46 1.42 19.78 12.51
C GLY A 46 2.13 19.43 13.83
N PRO A 47 2.66 20.43 14.56
CA PRO A 47 3.37 20.21 15.83
C PRO A 47 2.55 19.50 16.91
N GLU A 48 1.22 19.62 16.88
CA GLU A 48 0.32 18.96 17.85
C GLU A 48 0.18 17.45 17.62
N SER A 49 0.81 16.91 16.56
CA SER A 49 0.71 15.49 16.24
C SER A 49 1.62 14.64 17.12
N THR A 50 1.09 14.12 18.23
CA THR A 50 1.84 13.22 19.12
C THR A 50 1.87 11.78 18.58
N VAL A 51 2.99 11.07 18.78
CA VAL A 51 3.12 9.64 18.48
C VAL A 51 3.21 8.88 19.78
N GLU A 52 2.18 8.11 20.09
CA GLU A 52 2.07 7.33 21.32
C GLU A 52 1.91 5.84 21.02
N TRP A 53 2.32 4.98 21.95
CA TRP A 53 2.15 3.54 21.84
C TRP A 53 0.67 3.15 21.72
N GLY A 54 -0.19 3.66 22.61
CA GLY A 54 -1.62 3.38 22.59
C GLY A 54 -2.31 3.94 21.35
N GLY A 55 -2.13 5.25 21.09
CA GLY A 55 -2.79 5.93 19.99
C GLY A 55 -2.30 5.50 18.60
N THR A 56 -1.00 5.53 18.35
CA THR A 56 -0.46 5.23 17.01
C THR A 56 -0.30 3.73 16.78
N VAL A 57 0.39 3.02 17.66
CA VAL A 57 0.67 1.59 17.43
C VAL A 57 -0.60 0.77 17.64
N GLY A 58 -1.28 0.95 18.78
CA GLY A 58 -2.51 0.25 19.10
C GLY A 58 -3.72 0.71 18.27
N GLY A 59 -3.92 2.03 18.15
CA GLY A 59 -5.11 2.61 17.51
C GLY A 59 -5.06 2.72 15.99
N ILE A 60 -3.86 2.69 15.36
CA ILE A 60 -3.72 2.91 13.91
C ILE A 60 -2.98 1.75 13.23
N LEU A 61 -1.75 1.44 13.65
CA LEU A 61 -0.91 0.46 12.94
C LEU A 61 -1.46 -0.96 13.06
N LEU A 62 -1.81 -1.38 14.28
CA LEU A 62 -2.37 -2.71 14.55
C LEU A 62 -3.69 -2.96 13.80
N PRO A 63 -4.73 -2.10 13.89
CA PRO A 63 -5.97 -2.30 13.14
C PRO A 63 -5.75 -2.26 11.63
N GLY A 64 -4.80 -1.45 11.14
CA GLY A 64 -4.39 -1.46 9.73
C GLY A 64 -3.83 -2.81 9.28
N LEU A 65 -2.92 -3.38 10.07
CA LEU A 65 -2.35 -4.71 9.83
C LEU A 65 -3.44 -5.79 9.85
N VAL A 66 -4.34 -5.75 10.85
CA VAL A 66 -5.44 -6.71 10.99
C VAL A 66 -6.42 -6.59 9.82
N ALA A 67 -6.85 -5.39 9.48
CA ALA A 67 -7.76 -5.15 8.36
C ALA A 67 -7.15 -5.64 7.04
N GLY A 68 -5.87 -5.35 6.81
CA GLY A 68 -5.12 -5.84 5.67
C GLY A 68 -5.06 -7.38 5.62
N ALA A 69 -4.75 -8.02 6.76
CA ALA A 69 -4.69 -9.48 6.86
C ALA A 69 -6.04 -10.14 6.55
N LEU A 70 -7.14 -9.57 7.07
CA LEU A 70 -8.51 -10.03 6.79
C LEU A 70 -8.90 -9.88 5.33
N LEU A 71 -8.54 -8.77 4.68
CA LEU A 71 -8.74 -8.58 3.24
C LEU A 71 -7.87 -9.53 2.40
N GLY A 72 -6.65 -9.83 2.86
CA GLY A 72 -5.79 -10.86 2.29
C GLY A 72 -6.38 -12.27 2.43
N ALA A 73 -7.00 -12.58 3.57
CA ALA A 73 -7.74 -13.81 3.79
C ALA A 73 -8.95 -13.90 2.85
N ALA A 74 -9.67 -12.79 2.63
CA ALA A 74 -10.76 -12.73 1.66
C ALA A 74 -10.29 -13.06 0.23
N GLU A 75 -9.14 -12.55 -0.19
CA GLU A 75 -8.54 -12.90 -1.48
C GLU A 75 -8.15 -14.38 -1.55
N HIS A 76 -7.63 -14.95 -0.46
CA HIS A 76 -7.35 -16.38 -0.41
C HIS A 76 -8.63 -17.22 -0.61
N LEU A 77 -9.67 -16.93 0.18
CA LEU A 77 -10.97 -17.62 0.08
C LEU A 77 -11.58 -17.50 -1.33
N ARG A 78 -11.46 -16.32 -1.95
CA ARG A 78 -11.92 -16.07 -3.32
C ARG A 78 -11.18 -16.95 -4.34
N ARG A 79 -9.87 -17.16 -4.15
CA ARG A 79 -9.04 -17.97 -5.06
C ARG A 79 -9.27 -19.47 -4.89
N THR A 80 -9.63 -19.92 -3.70
CA THR A 80 -9.91 -21.34 -3.42
C THR A 80 -11.36 -21.74 -3.62
N GLY A 81 -12.20 -20.81 -4.13
CA GLY A 81 -13.59 -21.09 -4.46
C GLY A 81 -14.50 -21.24 -3.23
N HIS A 82 -14.04 -20.81 -2.04
CA HIS A 82 -14.89 -20.85 -0.86
C HIS A 82 -16.07 -19.88 -0.98
N PRO A 83 -17.18 -20.16 -0.27
CA PRO A 83 -18.35 -19.29 -0.25
C PRO A 83 -17.97 -17.85 0.10
N HIS A 84 -18.60 -16.91 -0.59
CA HIS A 84 -18.36 -15.50 -0.38
C HIS A 84 -18.69 -15.09 1.06
N ARG A 85 -17.69 -14.54 1.78
CA ARG A 85 -17.86 -13.97 3.11
C ARG A 85 -17.93 -12.45 3.02
N GLY A 86 -19.12 -11.91 2.75
CA GLY A 86 -19.35 -10.47 2.60
C GLY A 86 -18.92 -9.63 3.82
N TRP A 87 -18.98 -10.21 5.02
CA TRP A 87 -18.56 -9.53 6.25
C TRP A 87 -17.07 -9.16 6.27
N LEU A 88 -16.21 -9.83 5.51
CA LEU A 88 -14.79 -9.45 5.41
C LEU A 88 -14.60 -8.07 4.76
N ALA A 89 -15.60 -7.54 4.05
CA ALA A 89 -15.58 -6.16 3.59
C ALA A 89 -15.60 -5.15 4.75
N LEU A 90 -16.11 -5.55 5.91
CA LEU A 90 -16.16 -4.74 7.14
C LEU A 90 -14.83 -4.76 7.92
N ALA A 91 -13.79 -5.43 7.42
CA ALA A 91 -12.46 -5.44 8.04
C ALA A 91 -11.92 -4.05 8.44
N PRO A 92 -12.15 -2.95 7.70
CA PRO A 92 -11.72 -1.62 8.09
C PRO A 92 -12.38 -1.08 9.37
N LEU A 93 -13.50 -1.66 9.82
CA LEU A 93 -14.11 -1.30 11.10
C LEU A 93 -13.25 -1.73 12.30
N ALA A 94 -12.16 -2.49 12.08
CA ALA A 94 -11.14 -2.74 13.10
C ALA A 94 -10.59 -1.43 13.70
N PHE A 95 -10.50 -0.35 12.92
CA PHE A 95 -10.09 0.97 13.43
C PHE A 95 -11.09 1.53 14.45
N VAL A 96 -12.40 1.37 14.19
CA VAL A 96 -13.45 1.83 15.11
C VAL A 96 -13.42 1.01 16.40
N VAL A 97 -13.21 -0.31 16.29
CA VAL A 97 -13.11 -1.21 17.46
C VAL A 97 -11.87 -0.90 18.30
N ALA A 98 -10.74 -0.58 17.66
CA ALA A 98 -9.50 -0.26 18.36
C ALA A 98 -9.53 1.11 19.07
N THR A 99 -10.51 1.96 18.79
CA THR A 99 -10.63 3.29 19.38
C THR A 99 -12.07 3.54 19.85
N PRO A 100 -12.55 2.83 20.90
CA PRO A 100 -13.97 2.87 21.30
C PRO A 100 -14.44 4.27 21.72
N GLY A 101 -13.53 5.11 22.24
CA GLY A 101 -13.83 6.51 22.60
C GLY A 101 -14.18 7.40 21.40
N VAL A 102 -13.92 6.97 20.16
CA VAL A 102 -14.17 7.76 18.95
C VAL A 102 -15.66 8.08 18.75
N LEU A 103 -16.56 7.19 19.17
CA LEU A 103 -17.99 7.43 19.06
C LEU A 103 -18.44 8.57 19.98
N VAL A 104 -17.86 8.62 21.17
CA VAL A 104 -18.13 9.69 22.14
C VAL A 104 -17.55 11.00 21.64
N SER A 105 -16.28 11.02 21.21
CA SER A 105 -15.62 12.25 20.75
C SER A 105 -16.27 12.87 19.52
N VAL A 106 -16.85 12.07 18.63
CA VAL A 106 -17.63 12.60 17.50
C VAL A 106 -18.84 13.40 17.98
N ILE A 107 -19.48 13.00 19.08
CA ILE A 107 -20.66 13.64 19.63
C ILE A 107 -20.25 14.83 20.53
N THR A 108 -19.25 14.65 21.38
CA THR A 108 -18.88 15.63 22.42
C THR A 108 -17.91 16.70 21.93
N ASP A 109 -17.01 16.37 20.99
CA ASP A 109 -15.87 17.22 20.63
C ASP A 109 -16.06 17.84 19.24
N GLY A 110 -17.31 18.12 18.86
CA GLY A 110 -17.63 18.78 17.59
C GLY A 110 -17.20 18.00 16.34
N GLY A 111 -17.06 16.67 16.43
CA GLY A 111 -16.72 15.82 15.29
C GLY A 111 -15.23 15.57 15.07
N ILE A 112 -14.34 15.96 15.98
CA ILE A 112 -12.86 15.80 15.86
C ILE A 112 -12.42 14.32 15.67
N GLY A 113 -13.24 13.34 16.08
CA GLY A 113 -13.02 11.91 15.81
C GLY A 113 -13.62 11.37 14.50
N GLY A 114 -14.36 12.20 13.74
CA GLY A 114 -15.22 11.74 12.65
C GLY A 114 -14.47 11.00 11.54
N GLY A 115 -13.22 11.37 11.29
CA GLY A 115 -12.36 10.74 10.29
C GLY A 115 -12.14 9.25 10.51
N ALA A 116 -12.02 8.81 11.77
CA ALA A 116 -11.77 7.40 12.10
C ALA A 116 -12.98 6.50 11.87
N ILE A 117 -14.19 7.07 11.78
CA ILE A 117 -15.42 6.35 11.37
C ILE A 117 -15.66 6.54 9.87
N ALA A 118 -15.54 7.77 9.39
CA ALA A 118 -15.82 8.13 8.00
C ALA A 118 -14.90 7.38 7.03
N LEU A 119 -13.58 7.31 7.30
CA LEU A 119 -12.63 6.67 6.39
C LEU A 119 -12.94 5.18 6.15
N PRO A 120 -13.15 4.33 7.18
CA PRO A 120 -13.62 2.97 6.99
C PRO A 120 -14.91 2.87 6.15
N LEU A 121 -15.92 3.69 6.46
CA LEU A 121 -17.22 3.65 5.77
C LEU A 121 -17.11 4.07 4.30
N LEU A 122 -16.37 5.14 4.00
CA LEU A 122 -16.11 5.58 2.64
C LEU A 122 -15.34 4.53 1.85
N GLY A 123 -14.37 3.86 2.48
CA GLY A 123 -13.64 2.72 1.90
C GLY A 123 -14.56 1.54 1.58
N ILE A 124 -15.46 1.17 2.51
CA ILE A 124 -16.44 0.09 2.31
C ILE A 124 -17.39 0.44 1.15
N ALA A 125 -17.92 1.66 1.11
CA ALA A 125 -18.80 2.14 0.05
C ALA A 125 -18.10 2.11 -1.33
N GLY A 126 -16.87 2.64 -1.40
CA GLY A 126 -16.05 2.58 -2.61
C GLY A 126 -15.72 1.14 -3.03
N GLY A 127 -15.42 0.27 -2.06
CA GLY A 127 -15.18 -1.14 -2.32
C GLY A 127 -16.39 -1.85 -2.91
N TRP A 128 -17.58 -1.56 -2.40
CA TRP A 128 -18.82 -2.11 -2.93
C TRP A 128 -19.11 -1.58 -4.35
N ALA A 129 -18.90 -0.28 -4.60
CA ALA A 129 -19.01 0.31 -5.94
C ALA A 129 -18.08 -0.36 -6.97
N LEU A 130 -16.85 -0.68 -6.56
CA LEU A 130 -15.82 -1.31 -7.39
C LEU A 130 -15.98 -2.86 -7.48
N GLY A 131 -16.70 -3.47 -6.55
CA GLY A 131 -16.83 -4.92 -6.43
C GLY A 131 -17.59 -5.60 -7.58
N GLY A 132 -18.37 -4.83 -8.34
CA GLY A 132 -19.12 -5.35 -9.50
C GLY A 132 -20.40 -6.10 -9.17
N ARG A 133 -20.86 -6.06 -7.91
CA ARG A 133 -22.10 -6.70 -7.45
C ARG A 133 -23.23 -5.68 -7.25
N GLY A 134 -24.46 -6.11 -7.49
CA GLY A 134 -25.66 -5.31 -7.25
C GLY A 134 -26.03 -4.36 -8.42
N PRO A 135 -27.15 -3.64 -8.28
CA PRO A 135 -27.65 -2.75 -9.32
C PRO A 135 -26.69 -1.56 -9.54
N VAL A 136 -26.55 -1.16 -10.81
CA VAL A 136 -25.61 -0.10 -11.23
C VAL A 136 -25.90 1.22 -10.50
N ALA A 137 -27.17 1.59 -10.34
CA ALA A 137 -27.55 2.84 -9.68
C ALA A 137 -27.02 2.93 -8.24
N ALA A 138 -27.22 1.88 -7.44
CA ALA A 138 -26.70 1.86 -6.09
C ALA A 138 -25.16 1.93 -6.10
N ARG A 139 -24.48 1.23 -7.03
CA ARG A 139 -23.01 1.31 -7.14
C ARG A 139 -22.50 2.71 -7.47
N VAL A 140 -23.23 3.45 -8.30
CA VAL A 140 -22.93 4.86 -8.60
C VAL A 140 -23.07 5.70 -7.33
N VAL A 141 -24.15 5.54 -6.57
CA VAL A 141 -24.36 6.25 -5.29
C VAL A 141 -23.24 5.92 -4.30
N ALA A 142 -22.93 4.64 -4.10
CA ALA A 142 -21.87 4.22 -3.19
C ALA A 142 -20.48 4.71 -3.64
N GLY A 143 -20.24 4.80 -4.95
CA GLY A 143 -19.00 5.34 -5.52
C GLY A 143 -18.90 6.86 -5.40
N ALA A 144 -20.03 7.57 -5.37
CA ALA A 144 -20.05 9.01 -5.17
C ALA A 144 -19.62 9.41 -3.75
N LEU A 145 -19.86 8.57 -2.74
CA LEU A 145 -19.49 8.84 -1.35
C LEU A 145 -17.98 9.09 -1.14
N PRO A 146 -17.05 8.17 -1.52
CA PRO A 146 -15.62 8.44 -1.35
C PRO A 146 -15.13 9.61 -2.21
N VAL A 147 -15.74 9.86 -3.37
CA VAL A 147 -15.43 11.04 -4.19
C VAL A 147 -15.84 12.32 -3.45
N ALA A 148 -17.05 12.36 -2.90
CA ALA A 148 -17.53 13.46 -2.08
C ALA A 148 -16.66 13.66 -0.83
N GLY A 149 -16.19 12.58 -0.19
CA GLY A 149 -15.24 12.65 0.92
C GLY A 149 -13.91 13.30 0.52
N ALA A 150 -13.34 12.93 -0.64
CA ALA A 150 -12.12 13.54 -1.16
C ALA A 150 -12.29 15.03 -1.52
N VAL A 151 -13.41 15.38 -2.15
CA VAL A 151 -13.75 16.78 -2.48
C VAL A 151 -14.01 17.59 -1.20
N GLY A 152 -14.79 17.04 -0.28
CA GLY A 152 -15.09 17.67 1.01
C GLY A 152 -13.82 17.93 1.83
N TRP A 153 -12.87 17.00 1.82
CA TRP A 153 -11.55 17.23 2.41
C TRP A 153 -10.80 18.40 1.74
N ALA A 154 -10.71 18.39 0.40
CA ALA A 154 -10.00 19.44 -0.34
C ALA A 154 -10.57 20.85 -0.10
N VAL A 155 -11.89 20.96 0.10
CA VAL A 155 -12.59 22.23 0.39
C VAL A 155 -12.52 22.60 1.87
N GLY A 156 -12.62 21.63 2.78
CA GLY A 156 -12.71 21.85 4.23
C GLY A 156 -11.36 21.98 4.94
N ALA A 157 -10.30 21.35 4.45
CA ALA A 157 -8.99 21.37 5.09
C ALA A 157 -8.40 22.78 5.37
N PRO A 158 -8.60 23.82 4.52
CA PRO A 158 -8.20 25.20 4.83
C PRO A 158 -8.75 25.76 6.14
N ALA A 159 -9.94 25.29 6.57
CA ALA A 159 -10.56 25.71 7.83
C ALA A 159 -9.84 25.13 9.06
N ILE A 160 -9.11 24.02 8.89
CA ILE A 160 -8.24 23.45 9.92
C ILE A 160 -6.93 24.24 9.96
N ALA A 161 -6.31 24.44 8.79
CA ALA A 161 -5.11 25.25 8.64
C ALA A 161 -5.02 25.83 7.22
N PRO A 162 -4.79 27.15 7.04
CA PRO A 162 -4.72 27.77 5.71
C PRO A 162 -3.67 27.15 4.78
N ALA A 163 -2.57 26.62 5.34
CA ALA A 163 -1.52 25.92 4.60
C ALA A 163 -1.96 24.58 3.98
N LEU A 164 -3.17 24.09 4.32
CA LEU A 164 -3.77 22.91 3.71
C LEU A 164 -4.67 23.24 2.51
N ALA A 165 -4.76 24.52 2.11
CA ALA A 165 -5.44 24.88 0.88
C ALA A 165 -4.78 24.28 -0.35
N VAL A 166 -5.59 23.73 -1.26
CA VAL A 166 -5.15 23.08 -2.51
C VAL A 166 -4.46 24.03 -3.49
N THR A 167 -4.56 25.35 -3.26
CA THR A 167 -3.79 26.38 -3.98
C THR A 167 -2.34 26.45 -3.52
N THR A 168 -2.00 25.86 -2.37
CA THR A 168 -0.63 25.71 -1.88
C THR A 168 -0.09 24.34 -2.28
N ALA A 169 1.23 24.24 -2.48
CA ALA A 169 1.86 22.97 -2.82
C ALA A 169 1.70 21.91 -1.72
N ARG A 170 1.75 22.33 -0.44
CA ARG A 170 1.53 21.45 0.73
C ARG A 170 0.10 20.93 0.75
N GLY A 171 -0.89 21.81 0.71
CA GLY A 171 -2.30 21.42 0.73
C GLY A 171 -2.69 20.52 -0.45
N ALA A 172 -2.20 20.82 -1.66
CA ALA A 172 -2.42 19.98 -2.83
C ALA A 172 -1.82 18.57 -2.66
N TRP A 173 -0.60 18.45 -2.12
CA TRP A 173 0.01 17.15 -1.87
C TRP A 173 -0.75 16.36 -0.79
N VAL A 174 -1.14 17.01 0.30
CA VAL A 174 -1.96 16.39 1.37
C VAL A 174 -3.31 15.91 0.84
N ALA A 175 -3.97 16.68 -0.02
CA ALA A 175 -5.20 16.27 -0.68
C ALA A 175 -5.00 15.06 -1.61
N VAL A 176 -3.90 15.02 -2.37
CA VAL A 176 -3.54 13.86 -3.20
C VAL A 176 -3.28 12.63 -2.33
N LEU A 177 -2.54 12.78 -1.22
CA LEU A 177 -2.28 11.69 -0.27
C LEU A 177 -3.59 11.13 0.29
N PHE A 178 -4.49 12.01 0.77
CA PHE A 178 -5.80 11.62 1.28
C PHE A 178 -6.63 10.85 0.22
N ALA A 179 -6.77 11.42 -0.98
CA ALA A 179 -7.53 10.79 -2.06
C ALA A 179 -6.93 9.45 -2.49
N ALA A 180 -5.60 9.34 -2.55
CA ALA A 180 -4.91 8.10 -2.90
C ALA A 180 -5.09 7.02 -1.83
N LEU A 181 -5.01 7.37 -0.54
CA LEU A 181 -5.29 6.45 0.56
C LEU A 181 -6.74 5.96 0.52
N LEU A 182 -7.69 6.86 0.28
CA LEU A 182 -9.11 6.49 0.18
C LEU A 182 -9.38 5.56 -1.02
N ALA A 183 -8.73 5.81 -2.16
CA ALA A 183 -8.82 4.96 -3.33
C ALA A 183 -8.20 3.57 -3.10
N VAL A 184 -7.02 3.50 -2.47
CA VAL A 184 -6.37 2.22 -2.10
C VAL A 184 -7.24 1.44 -1.11
N GLN A 185 -7.81 2.13 -0.12
CA GLN A 185 -8.72 1.51 0.84
C GLN A 185 -9.95 0.94 0.14
N SER A 186 -10.55 1.70 -0.77
CA SER A 186 -11.69 1.25 -1.59
C SER A 186 -11.32 0.02 -2.44
N LEU A 187 -10.14 0.01 -3.05
CA LEU A 187 -9.64 -1.14 -3.81
C LEU A 187 -9.47 -2.40 -2.95
N GLY A 188 -8.98 -2.24 -1.71
CA GLY A 188 -8.90 -3.32 -0.72
C GLY A 188 -10.28 -3.85 -0.35
N CYS A 189 -11.21 -2.95 -0.01
CA CYS A 189 -12.59 -3.30 0.36
C CYS A 189 -13.39 -3.92 -0.80
N ALA A 190 -12.96 -3.73 -2.05
CA ALA A 190 -13.56 -4.37 -3.21
C ALA A 190 -13.25 -5.88 -3.29
N VAL A 191 -12.18 -6.36 -2.63
CA VAL A 191 -11.71 -7.74 -2.75
C VAL A 191 -12.78 -8.77 -2.36
N PRO A 192 -13.43 -8.68 -1.18
CA PRO A 192 -14.51 -9.60 -0.84
C PRO A 192 -15.64 -9.55 -1.87
N HIS A 193 -15.98 -8.36 -2.38
CA HIS A 193 -17.10 -8.17 -3.31
C HIS A 193 -16.88 -8.72 -4.72
N ARG A 194 -15.71 -9.26 -5.05
CA ARG A 194 -15.45 -9.85 -6.37
C ARG A 194 -15.99 -11.28 -6.48
N PRO A 195 -16.49 -11.70 -7.67
CA PRO A 195 -16.87 -13.10 -7.94
C PRO A 195 -15.74 -14.10 -7.62
N ALA A 196 -16.12 -15.21 -6.99
CA ALA A 196 -15.26 -16.39 -6.90
C ALA A 196 -15.05 -16.94 -8.33
N GLY A 197 -13.82 -17.32 -8.68
CA GLY A 197 -13.50 -17.82 -10.02
C GLY A 197 -13.52 -16.76 -11.14
N GLY A 198 -13.79 -15.49 -10.84
CA GLY A 198 -13.67 -14.42 -11.83
C GLY A 198 -12.23 -14.26 -12.33
N PRO A 199 -12.01 -13.65 -13.52
CA PRO A 199 -10.69 -13.47 -14.10
C PRO A 199 -9.71 -12.92 -13.07
N LEU A 200 -8.59 -13.62 -12.86
CA LEU A 200 -7.55 -13.20 -11.92
C LEU A 200 -6.90 -11.88 -12.33
N VAL A 201 -7.00 -11.52 -13.60
CA VAL A 201 -6.37 -10.35 -14.19
C VAL A 201 -7.47 -9.37 -14.63
N PRO A 202 -7.54 -8.16 -14.03
CA PRO A 202 -8.42 -7.09 -14.51
C PRO A 202 -8.13 -6.75 -15.97
N SER A 203 -8.99 -6.02 -16.67
CA SER A 203 -8.62 -5.51 -18.01
C SER A 203 -7.33 -4.67 -17.96
N ALA A 204 -6.60 -4.56 -19.09
CA ALA A 204 -5.34 -3.82 -19.14
C ALA A 204 -5.48 -2.36 -18.70
N ARG A 205 -6.64 -1.74 -18.98
CA ARG A 205 -6.98 -0.39 -18.53
C ARG A 205 -7.21 -0.35 -17.03
N ALA A 206 -8.03 -1.25 -16.49
CA ALA A 206 -8.29 -1.32 -15.05
C ALA A 206 -7.00 -1.60 -14.26
N ALA A 207 -6.15 -2.51 -14.73
CA ALA A 207 -4.88 -2.81 -14.11
C ALA A 207 -3.91 -1.62 -14.16
N ALA A 208 -3.91 -0.84 -15.25
CA ALA A 208 -3.14 0.41 -15.35
C ALA A 208 -3.62 1.46 -14.34
N VAL A 209 -4.94 1.63 -14.19
CA VAL A 209 -5.54 2.59 -13.24
C VAL A 209 -5.24 2.18 -11.80
N ILE A 210 -5.44 0.91 -11.45
CA ILE A 210 -5.08 0.37 -10.12
C ILE A 210 -3.59 0.60 -9.85
N GLY A 211 -2.74 0.31 -10.84
CA GLY A 211 -1.31 0.57 -10.77
C GLY A 211 -1.01 2.05 -10.52
N ALA A 212 -1.63 2.96 -11.27
CA ALA A 212 -1.47 4.42 -11.10
C ALA A 212 -1.82 4.88 -9.70
N VAL A 213 -2.98 4.43 -9.17
CA VAL A 213 -3.46 4.77 -7.82
C VAL A 213 -2.49 4.27 -6.76
N CYS A 214 -2.06 3.00 -6.83
CA CYS A 214 -1.11 2.45 -5.88
C CYS A 214 0.26 3.13 -5.95
N GLY A 215 0.75 3.44 -7.17
CA GLY A 215 2.00 4.15 -7.38
C GLY A 215 1.99 5.57 -6.82
N LEU A 216 0.87 6.29 -7.02
CA LEU A 216 0.65 7.62 -6.45
C LEU A 216 0.58 7.58 -4.91
N ALA A 217 -0.17 6.64 -4.35
CA ALA A 217 -0.29 6.46 -2.89
C ALA A 217 1.09 6.18 -2.26
N TRP A 218 1.87 5.29 -2.89
CA TRP A 218 3.22 4.96 -2.43
C TRP A 218 4.17 6.17 -2.52
N ALA A 219 4.16 6.92 -3.62
CA ALA A 219 5.01 8.10 -3.78
C ALA A 219 4.62 9.23 -2.80
N ALA A 220 3.32 9.43 -2.57
CA ALA A 220 2.83 10.39 -1.59
C ALA A 220 3.19 10.00 -0.15
N GLY A 221 3.11 8.71 0.18
CA GLY A 221 3.54 8.16 1.47
C GLY A 221 5.05 8.30 1.69
N LEU A 222 5.87 8.02 0.66
CA LEU A 222 7.32 8.28 0.70
C LEU A 222 7.64 9.76 0.91
N ARG A 223 6.90 10.68 0.26
CA ARG A 223 7.09 12.11 0.50
C ARG A 223 6.84 12.47 1.96
N SER A 224 5.86 11.83 2.61
CA SER A 224 5.61 11.98 4.05
C SER A 224 6.79 11.49 4.87
N LEU A 225 7.33 10.30 4.54
CA LEU A 225 8.54 9.78 5.18
C LEU A 225 9.72 10.76 5.07
N MET A 226 9.90 11.41 3.91
CA MET A 226 10.93 12.43 3.72
C MET A 226 10.69 13.70 4.54
N VAL A 227 9.45 14.05 4.88
CA VAL A 227 9.19 15.15 5.83
C VAL A 227 9.67 14.74 7.22
N GLU A 228 9.29 13.56 7.68
CA GLU A 228 9.63 13.06 9.01
C GLU A 228 11.14 12.92 9.24
N ILE A 229 11.86 12.38 8.25
CA ILE A 229 13.32 12.19 8.37
C ILE A 229 14.07 13.52 8.33
N ALA A 230 13.52 14.54 7.69
CA ALA A 230 14.21 15.81 7.50
C ALA A 230 14.19 16.72 8.74
N GLU A 231 13.34 16.46 9.74
CA GLU A 231 13.28 17.28 10.96
C GLU A 231 14.63 17.26 11.72
N PRO A 232 15.10 18.42 12.23
CA PRO A 232 14.43 19.74 12.28
C PRO A 232 14.57 20.60 11.02
N GLY A 233 15.18 20.09 9.95
CA GLY A 233 15.38 20.80 8.69
C GLY A 233 14.09 20.99 7.87
N PRO A 234 14.02 22.05 7.03
CA PRO A 234 12.81 22.35 6.28
C PRO A 234 12.66 21.41 5.07
N SER A 235 11.83 20.39 5.22
CA SER A 235 11.38 19.57 4.09
C SER A 235 10.39 20.35 3.21
N HIS A 236 10.88 21.22 2.32
CA HIS A 236 10.01 22.05 1.49
C HIS A 236 9.19 21.22 0.50
N VAL A 237 7.86 21.43 0.50
CA VAL A 237 6.97 20.91 -0.54
C VAL A 237 6.88 21.96 -1.64
N SER A 238 7.45 21.67 -2.80
CA SER A 238 7.36 22.51 -4.00
C SER A 238 6.58 21.81 -5.11
N TRP A 239 5.97 22.60 -5.99
CA TRP A 239 5.25 22.08 -7.15
C TRP A 239 6.15 21.20 -8.03
N ALA A 240 7.30 21.71 -8.46
CA ALA A 240 8.23 20.97 -9.29
C ALA A 240 8.80 19.74 -8.58
N GLY A 241 9.34 19.90 -7.37
CA GLY A 241 10.00 18.80 -6.66
C GLY A 241 9.04 17.69 -6.26
N THR A 242 7.88 18.03 -5.70
CA THR A 242 6.94 17.02 -5.20
C THR A 242 6.10 16.43 -6.31
N PHE A 243 5.49 17.25 -7.17
CA PHE A 243 4.55 16.72 -8.18
C PHE A 243 5.28 16.16 -9.39
N ALA A 244 6.23 16.90 -9.96
CA ALA A 244 6.98 16.42 -11.13
C ALA A 244 8.10 15.45 -10.74
N GLY A 245 8.81 15.69 -9.63
CA GLY A 245 9.94 14.88 -9.20
C GLY A 245 9.59 13.58 -8.46
N ILE A 246 8.44 13.51 -7.79
CA ILE A 246 8.08 12.36 -6.92
C ILE A 246 6.77 11.70 -7.35
N LEU A 247 5.66 12.46 -7.37
CA LEU A 247 4.33 11.90 -7.60
C LEU A 247 4.14 11.39 -9.04
N LEU A 248 4.57 12.16 -10.04
CA LEU A 248 4.45 11.77 -11.45
C LEU A 248 5.27 10.50 -11.77
N PRO A 249 6.55 10.36 -11.38
CA PRO A 249 7.28 9.10 -11.52
C PRO A 249 6.59 7.93 -10.82
N GLY A 250 6.09 8.13 -9.59
CA GLY A 250 5.32 7.11 -8.87
C GLY A 250 4.10 6.62 -9.63
N LEU A 251 3.33 7.55 -10.20
CA LEU A 251 2.18 7.25 -11.06
C LEU A 251 2.59 6.45 -12.30
N VAL A 252 3.64 6.89 -13.01
CA VAL A 252 4.12 6.24 -14.23
C VAL A 252 4.61 4.81 -13.93
N VAL A 253 5.44 4.64 -12.90
CA VAL A 253 5.91 3.32 -12.45
C VAL A 253 4.73 2.44 -12.07
N GLY A 254 3.77 2.98 -11.34
CA GLY A 254 2.52 2.30 -10.99
C GLY A 254 1.77 1.78 -12.22
N VAL A 255 1.54 2.64 -13.23
CA VAL A 255 0.91 2.25 -14.50
C VAL A 255 1.66 1.13 -15.19
N LEU A 256 2.99 1.23 -15.28
CA LEU A 256 3.84 0.24 -15.94
C LEU A 256 3.77 -1.12 -15.23
N LEU A 257 3.84 -1.14 -13.90
CA LEU A 257 3.73 -2.34 -13.09
C LEU A 257 2.32 -2.96 -13.19
N GLY A 258 1.27 -2.15 -13.17
CA GLY A 258 -0.11 -2.58 -13.35
C GLY A 258 -0.36 -3.23 -14.72
N ARG A 259 0.29 -2.73 -15.79
CA ARG A 259 0.18 -3.31 -17.14
C ARG A 259 1.08 -4.51 -17.38
N ALA A 260 2.08 -4.76 -16.54
CA ALA A 260 3.07 -5.82 -16.74
C ALA A 260 2.44 -7.22 -16.96
N PRO A 261 1.37 -7.65 -16.25
CA PRO A 261 0.74 -8.94 -16.48
C PRO A 261 0.17 -9.11 -17.90
N HIS A 262 -0.33 -8.04 -18.52
CA HIS A 262 -0.97 -8.08 -19.84
C HIS A 262 0.02 -8.20 -20.99
N ARG A 263 1.26 -7.74 -20.79
CA ARG A 263 2.30 -7.81 -21.83
C ARG A 263 2.81 -9.24 -22.05
N ARG A 264 2.43 -10.20 -21.19
CA ARG A 264 2.89 -11.59 -21.21
C ARG A 264 1.95 -12.58 -21.90
N GLY A 265 1.06 -12.10 -22.77
CA GLY A 265 0.09 -12.96 -23.45
C GLY A 265 0.73 -14.17 -24.17
N PRO A 266 0.05 -15.33 -24.16
CA PRO A 266 0.61 -16.63 -24.57
C PRO A 266 1.16 -16.68 -26.01
N GLY A 267 0.77 -15.76 -26.89
CA GLY A 267 1.25 -15.70 -28.28
C GLY A 267 2.56 -14.94 -28.52
N ARG A 268 3.10 -14.18 -27.54
CA ARG A 268 4.28 -13.29 -27.78
C ARG A 268 5.63 -13.86 -27.34
N LEU A 269 5.67 -15.06 -26.76
CA LEU A 269 6.89 -15.62 -26.15
C LEU A 269 7.80 -16.38 -27.14
N ARG A 270 7.47 -16.46 -28.43
CA ARG A 270 8.21 -17.34 -29.36
C ARG A 270 9.52 -16.78 -29.95
N GLY A 271 9.93 -15.54 -29.68
CA GLY A 271 11.14 -14.99 -30.34
C GLY A 271 12.01 -13.97 -29.59
N GLY A 272 11.57 -13.36 -28.48
CA GLY A 272 12.32 -12.28 -27.83
C GLY A 272 12.64 -12.55 -26.36
N ARG A 273 13.80 -13.14 -26.06
CA ARG A 273 14.27 -13.39 -24.69
C ARG A 273 14.43 -12.08 -23.90
N GLY A 274 13.49 -11.83 -22.98
CA GLY A 274 13.78 -11.39 -21.61
C GLY A 274 14.19 -9.94 -21.33
N ARG A 275 14.54 -9.12 -22.33
CA ARG A 275 15.12 -7.77 -22.06
C ARG A 275 14.10 -6.65 -21.83
N SER A 276 12.85 -6.77 -22.28
CA SER A 276 11.96 -5.58 -22.33
C SER A 276 11.30 -5.20 -20.99
N ALA A 277 10.93 -6.15 -20.12
CA ALA A 277 10.23 -5.80 -18.88
C ALA A 277 11.19 -5.27 -17.80
N VAL A 278 12.35 -5.94 -17.63
CA VAL A 278 13.41 -5.50 -16.71
C VAL A 278 14.03 -4.19 -17.22
N GLY A 279 14.22 -4.05 -18.55
CA GLY A 279 14.70 -2.81 -19.15
C GLY A 279 13.72 -1.64 -19.00
N VAL A 280 12.41 -1.87 -18.99
CA VAL A 280 11.41 -0.80 -18.76
C VAL A 280 11.33 -0.39 -17.29
N VAL A 281 11.43 -1.34 -16.34
CA VAL A 281 11.41 -0.99 -14.90
C VAL A 281 12.74 -0.36 -14.48
N ALA A 282 13.87 -0.92 -14.92
CA ALA A 282 15.19 -0.34 -14.69
C ALA A 282 15.33 1.00 -15.43
N GLY A 283 14.81 1.12 -16.64
CA GLY A 283 14.81 2.35 -17.43
C GLY A 283 13.92 3.45 -16.83
N ALA A 284 12.75 3.10 -16.30
CA ALA A 284 11.88 4.06 -15.61
C ALA A 284 12.45 4.49 -14.25
N ALA A 285 13.05 3.57 -13.51
CA ALA A 285 13.73 3.87 -12.25
C ALA A 285 15.00 4.71 -12.48
N ALA A 286 15.80 4.37 -13.49
CA ALA A 286 16.96 5.16 -13.90
C ALA A 286 16.54 6.53 -14.46
N ALA A 287 15.48 6.62 -15.26
CA ALA A 287 14.96 7.90 -15.73
C ALA A 287 14.44 8.77 -14.58
N GLY A 288 13.82 8.20 -13.55
CA GLY A 288 13.44 8.95 -12.34
C GLY A 288 14.66 9.46 -11.56
N VAL A 289 15.72 8.64 -11.44
CA VAL A 289 17.00 9.03 -10.81
C VAL A 289 17.75 10.10 -11.63
N VAL A 290 17.65 10.06 -12.96
CA VAL A 290 18.35 10.97 -13.89
C VAL A 290 17.59 12.29 -14.09
N ILE A 291 16.25 12.27 -14.17
CA ILE A 291 15.43 13.49 -14.36
C ILE A 291 15.42 14.34 -13.08
N ALA A 292 15.65 13.74 -11.90
CA ALA A 292 15.80 14.44 -10.64
C ALA A 292 17.27 14.40 -10.17
N GLY A 293 18.18 15.05 -10.91
CA GLY A 293 19.64 15.11 -10.69
C GLY A 293 20.14 15.66 -9.33
N GLY A 294 19.33 15.59 -8.28
CA GLY A 294 19.67 15.89 -6.88
C GLY A 294 19.16 14.84 -5.88
N LEU A 295 18.61 13.69 -6.33
CA LEU A 295 18.22 12.62 -5.41
C LEU A 295 19.47 11.94 -4.84
N GLY A 296 19.81 12.28 -3.59
CA GLY A 296 20.92 11.68 -2.85
C GLY A 296 20.81 10.15 -2.72
N GLY A 297 21.84 9.52 -2.16
CA GLY A 297 21.99 8.05 -2.09
C GLY A 297 20.79 7.26 -1.55
N GLY A 298 19.90 7.90 -0.78
CA GLY A 298 18.66 7.30 -0.29
C GLY A 298 17.69 6.85 -1.39
N ALA A 299 17.53 7.61 -2.48
CA ALA A 299 16.61 7.21 -3.56
C ALA A 299 17.09 5.96 -4.30
N LEU A 300 18.40 5.90 -4.56
CA LEU A 300 19.03 4.72 -5.16
C LEU A 300 18.87 3.50 -4.25
N ALA A 301 19.07 3.66 -2.94
CA ALA A 301 18.87 2.58 -1.98
C ALA A 301 17.44 2.02 -2.03
N VAL A 302 16.42 2.89 -2.05
CA VAL A 302 15.01 2.47 -2.15
C VAL A 302 14.75 1.67 -3.44
N VAL A 303 15.23 2.15 -4.58
CA VAL A 303 15.09 1.47 -5.88
C VAL A 303 15.77 0.10 -5.86
N LEU A 304 17.01 0.03 -5.38
CA LEU A 304 17.77 -1.22 -5.30
C LEU A 304 17.11 -2.23 -4.36
N CYS A 305 16.62 -1.79 -3.20
CA CYS A 305 15.85 -2.63 -2.28
C CYS A 305 14.59 -3.18 -2.93
N GLY A 306 13.86 -2.33 -3.67
CA GLY A 306 12.66 -2.74 -4.42
C GLY A 306 12.96 -3.82 -5.45
N LEU A 307 13.98 -3.61 -6.28
CA LEU A 307 14.39 -4.57 -7.32
C LEU A 307 14.91 -5.88 -6.72
N ALA A 308 15.78 -5.80 -5.71
CA ALA A 308 16.36 -6.97 -5.04
C ALA A 308 15.30 -7.79 -4.30
N GLY A 309 14.44 -7.12 -3.51
CA GLY A 309 13.32 -7.76 -2.83
C GLY A 309 12.33 -8.38 -3.82
N GLY A 310 12.03 -7.68 -4.92
CA GLY A 310 11.18 -8.20 -5.99
C GLY A 310 11.74 -9.48 -6.63
N TYR A 311 13.03 -9.49 -6.92
CA TYR A 311 13.72 -10.68 -7.43
C TYR A 311 13.67 -11.85 -6.44
N ALA A 312 13.93 -11.58 -5.15
CA ALA A 312 13.89 -12.60 -4.10
C ALA A 312 12.49 -13.26 -3.98
N LEU A 313 11.44 -12.44 -4.01
CA LEU A 313 10.04 -12.85 -3.88
C LEU A 313 9.47 -13.56 -5.11
N ALA A 314 10.08 -13.37 -6.28
CA ALA A 314 9.56 -13.89 -7.53
C ALA A 314 9.68 -15.42 -7.69
N GLY A 315 10.53 -16.06 -6.89
CA GLY A 315 10.77 -17.50 -7.01
C GLY A 315 11.63 -17.91 -8.20
N SER A 316 12.20 -16.95 -8.95
CA SER A 316 13.07 -17.20 -10.10
C SER A 316 14.55 -17.14 -9.72
N GLY A 317 15.38 -17.99 -10.33
CA GLY A 317 16.84 -17.95 -10.17
C GLY A 317 17.38 -18.90 -9.10
N ARG A 318 18.70 -18.84 -8.84
CA ARG A 318 19.36 -19.70 -7.84
C ARG A 318 18.97 -19.27 -6.42
N PRO A 319 18.75 -20.21 -5.49
CA PRO A 319 18.29 -19.91 -4.12
C PRO A 319 19.23 -18.97 -3.37
N ALA A 320 20.55 -19.16 -3.48
CA ALA A 320 21.55 -18.30 -2.83
C ALA A 320 21.41 -16.82 -3.23
N PHE A 321 21.26 -16.54 -4.53
CA PHE A 321 21.05 -15.16 -5.00
C PHE A 321 19.73 -14.56 -4.51
N ARG A 322 18.69 -15.38 -4.35
CA ARG A 322 17.40 -14.92 -3.81
C ARG A 322 17.52 -14.55 -2.33
N VAL A 323 18.23 -15.36 -1.54
CA VAL A 323 18.49 -15.05 -0.13
C VAL A 323 19.30 -13.75 -0.02
N ALA A 324 20.41 -13.64 -0.76
CA ALA A 324 21.23 -12.43 -0.77
C ALA A 324 20.43 -11.17 -1.18
N ALA A 325 19.63 -11.26 -2.24
CA ALA A 325 18.77 -10.15 -2.68
C ALA A 325 17.67 -9.81 -1.66
N GLY A 326 17.15 -10.81 -0.93
CA GLY A 326 16.16 -10.62 0.12
C GLY A 326 16.73 -10.00 1.40
N LEU A 327 18.02 -10.22 1.68
CA LEU A 327 18.71 -9.60 2.82
C LEU A 327 18.96 -8.10 2.62
N LEU A 328 19.05 -7.61 1.38
CA LEU A 328 19.30 -6.20 1.09
C LEU A 328 18.26 -5.23 1.69
N PRO A 329 16.93 -5.38 1.46
CA PRO A 329 15.94 -4.50 2.09
C PRO A 329 15.94 -4.60 3.61
N VAL A 330 16.21 -5.80 4.16
CA VAL A 330 16.34 -6.00 5.62
C VAL A 330 17.54 -5.23 6.15
N ALA A 331 18.70 -5.34 5.48
CA ALA A 331 19.91 -4.64 5.86
C ALA A 331 19.74 -3.11 5.81
N VAL A 332 19.00 -2.58 4.82
CA VAL A 332 18.70 -1.15 4.76
C VAL A 332 17.81 -0.69 5.91
N VAL A 333 16.78 -1.45 6.26
CA VAL A 333 15.92 -1.14 7.43
C VAL A 333 16.75 -1.19 8.72
N VAL A 334 17.55 -2.24 8.91
CA VAL A 334 18.42 -2.38 10.09
C VAL A 334 19.44 -1.26 10.17
N ALA A 335 20.15 -0.97 9.06
CA ALA A 335 21.16 0.09 9.01
C ALA A 335 20.53 1.46 9.28
N TRP A 336 19.32 1.72 8.77
CA TRP A 336 18.58 2.94 9.05
C TRP A 336 18.20 3.01 10.54
N SER A 337 17.63 1.95 11.12
CA SER A 337 17.27 1.91 12.55
C SER A 337 18.49 2.11 13.45
N VAL A 338 19.63 1.49 13.12
CA VAL A 338 20.89 1.66 13.85
C VAL A 338 21.40 3.09 13.69
N ALA A 339 21.40 3.65 12.48
CA ALA A 339 21.83 5.03 12.25
C ALA A 339 20.97 6.03 13.05
N THR A 340 19.64 5.84 13.09
CA THR A 340 18.77 6.69 13.90
C THR A 340 19.02 6.55 15.40
N ALA A 341 19.37 5.35 15.88
CA ALA A 341 19.71 5.12 17.28
C ALA A 341 21.07 5.71 17.67
N VAL A 342 22.05 5.71 16.76
CA VAL A 342 23.43 6.15 17.02
C VAL A 342 23.60 7.66 16.84
N VAL A 343 22.96 8.26 15.82
CA VAL A 343 23.12 9.69 15.50
C VAL A 343 22.37 10.61 16.48
N GLY A 344 21.57 10.05 17.39
CA GLY A 344 20.92 10.83 18.45
C GLY A 344 19.91 11.82 17.88
N LEU A 345 19.06 11.37 16.95
CA LEU A 345 17.84 12.11 16.59
C LEU A 345 16.85 12.04 17.78
N ASP A 346 17.21 12.67 18.90
CA ASP A 346 16.55 12.93 20.20
C ASP A 346 15.66 11.87 20.88
N GLU A 347 15.30 10.77 20.22
CA GLU A 347 14.56 9.64 20.74
C GLU A 347 15.08 8.39 20.01
N PRO A 348 16.04 7.64 20.57
CA PRO A 348 16.51 6.39 19.96
C PRO A 348 15.32 5.47 19.70
N GLY A 349 15.42 4.57 18.71
CA GLY A 349 14.33 3.74 18.14
C GLY A 349 13.49 2.88 19.10
N THR A 350 13.58 3.07 20.41
CA THR A 350 12.65 2.66 21.47
C THR A 350 11.44 3.57 21.62
N GLY A 351 11.46 4.82 21.12
CA GLY A 351 10.31 5.72 21.15
C GLY A 351 9.22 5.33 20.14
N ALA A 352 7.95 5.63 20.45
CA ALA A 352 6.83 5.32 19.55
C ALA A 352 6.97 5.98 18.17
N ARG A 353 7.59 7.18 18.11
CA ARG A 353 7.94 7.88 16.86
C ARG A 353 8.92 7.07 16.01
N GLY A 354 10.05 6.65 16.60
CA GLY A 354 11.05 5.83 15.91
C GLY A 354 10.47 4.53 15.38
N ALA A 355 9.65 3.84 16.19
CA ALA A 355 8.96 2.61 15.78
C ALA A 355 8.00 2.85 14.59
N TRP A 356 7.25 3.95 14.59
CA TRP A 356 6.36 4.30 13.49
C TRP A 356 7.13 4.62 12.20
N VAL A 357 8.19 5.42 12.26
CA VAL A 357 8.99 5.77 11.07
C VAL A 357 9.69 4.53 10.51
N ALA A 358 10.20 3.64 11.36
CA ALA A 358 10.74 2.34 10.96
C ALA A 358 9.68 1.47 10.25
N ALA A 359 8.46 1.40 10.82
CA ALA A 359 7.36 0.67 10.21
C ALA A 359 6.94 1.27 8.86
N LEU A 360 6.94 2.61 8.74
CA LEU A 360 6.65 3.33 7.51
C LEU A 360 7.68 2.98 6.43
N LEU A 361 8.97 3.07 6.73
CA LEU A 361 10.05 2.72 5.80
C LEU A 361 9.98 1.23 5.40
N ALA A 362 9.90 0.32 6.37
CA ALA A 362 9.89 -1.12 6.13
C ALA A 362 8.68 -1.56 5.29
N SER A 363 7.49 -1.03 5.60
CA SER A 363 6.28 -1.37 4.86
C SER A 363 6.28 -0.81 3.43
N HIS A 364 6.81 0.40 3.20
CA HIS A 364 6.96 0.97 1.85
C HIS A 364 7.95 0.17 1.00
N LEU A 365 9.07 -0.27 1.59
CA LEU A 365 10.04 -1.14 0.91
C LEU A 365 9.44 -2.51 0.60
N ALA A 366 8.67 -3.08 1.53
CA ALA A 366 8.00 -4.36 1.32
C ALA A 366 6.94 -4.29 0.20
N VAL A 367 6.13 -3.23 0.16
CA VAL A 367 5.16 -2.99 -0.93
C VAL A 367 5.89 -2.81 -2.27
N LEU A 368 6.97 -2.03 -2.31
CA LEU A 368 7.77 -1.85 -3.52
C LEU A 368 8.36 -3.20 -3.99
N ALA A 369 8.92 -3.99 -3.08
CA ALA A 369 9.44 -5.32 -3.39
C ALA A 369 8.35 -6.24 -3.96
N LEU A 370 7.16 -6.26 -3.34
CA LEU A 370 6.02 -7.03 -3.86
C LEU A 370 5.61 -6.58 -5.27
N ALA A 371 5.61 -5.27 -5.53
CA ALA A 371 5.29 -4.72 -6.85
C ALA A 371 6.35 -5.08 -7.89
N CYS A 372 7.63 -4.97 -7.54
CA CYS A 372 8.77 -5.36 -8.37
C CYS A 372 8.84 -6.87 -8.62
N ALA A 373 8.26 -7.71 -7.75
CA ALA A 373 8.17 -9.15 -7.98
C ALA A 373 7.26 -9.52 -9.16
N LEU A 374 6.29 -8.67 -9.51
CA LEU A 374 5.34 -8.91 -10.61
C LEU A 374 6.07 -9.13 -11.95
N PRO A 375 7.05 -8.28 -12.36
CA PRO A 375 7.98 -8.49 -13.48
C PRO A 375 8.68 -9.86 -13.56
N TYR A 376 8.92 -10.52 -12.45
CA TYR A 376 9.77 -11.73 -12.39
C TYR A 376 8.97 -13.04 -12.22
N ARG A 377 7.70 -12.96 -11.79
CA ARG A 377 6.87 -14.17 -11.61
C ARG A 377 6.67 -14.91 -12.93
N ARG A 378 7.08 -16.19 -12.94
CA ARG A 378 6.81 -17.11 -14.06
C ARG A 378 5.31 -17.39 -14.14
N HIS A 379 4.74 -17.34 -15.35
CA HIS A 379 3.42 -17.89 -15.58
C HIS A 379 3.48 -19.39 -15.32
N ARG A 380 2.86 -19.86 -14.24
CA ARG A 380 2.50 -21.26 -14.14
C ARG A 380 1.35 -21.45 -15.12
N ALA A 381 1.50 -22.40 -16.05
CA ALA A 381 0.38 -22.84 -16.84
C ALA A 381 -0.75 -23.25 -15.87
N PRO A 382 -2.02 -22.94 -16.17
CA PRO A 382 -3.11 -23.54 -15.43
C PRO A 382 -2.90 -25.06 -15.46
N LEU A 383 -2.92 -25.69 -14.28
CA LEU A 383 -2.95 -27.15 -14.19
C LEU A 383 -4.23 -27.57 -14.92
N ALA A 384 -4.05 -28.27 -16.05
CA ALA A 384 -5.13 -28.72 -16.92
C ALA A 384 -5.99 -29.77 -16.23
#